data_AF-A0A7S2DVB5-F1
#
_entry.id   AF-A0A7S2DVB5-F1
#
_cell.length_a   1.000
_cell.length_b   1.000
_cell.length_c   1.000
_cell.angle_alpha   90.00
_cell.angle_beta   90.00
_cell.angle_gamma   90.00
#
_symmetry.space_group_name_H-M   'P 1'
#
loop_
_entity.id
_entity.type
_entity.pdbx_description
1 polymer ?
#
loop_
_entity_poly.entity_id
_entity_poly.type
_entity_poly.pdbx_seq_one_letter_code
_entity_poly.pdbx_strand_id
1 'polypeptide(L)'
;YLSPSWCAGDGGCLRLYRPATPAKTANDNVEAEADDEADDDAMADVAPIEGRLALFFADERCPHEVCPVRSDAQRFAITLWYIAAPAALAGCERVSPDGTTRTEDDTRAYERGPILT
;
A
#
# COMPACT_ATOMS: atom_id res chain seq x y z
N TYR A 1 11.08 7.72 -9.54
CA TYR A 1 12.29 7.85 -8.71
C TYR A 1 13.41 8.49 -9.51
N LEU A 2 14.40 9.07 -8.83
CA LEU A 2 15.45 9.91 -9.43
C LEU A 2 16.87 9.46 -9.00
N SER A 3 17.06 8.17 -8.69
CA SER A 3 18.33 7.64 -8.18
C SER A 3 19.04 6.75 -9.24
N PRO A 4 19.98 7.29 -10.04
CA PRO A 4 20.58 6.61 -11.21
C PRO A 4 21.46 5.41 -10.86
N SER A 5 22.18 5.47 -9.74
CA SER A 5 23.17 4.47 -9.33
C SER A 5 22.67 3.51 -8.25
N TRP A 6 21.35 3.43 -8.05
CA TRP A 6 20.78 2.63 -6.96
C TRP A 6 20.97 1.12 -7.19
N CYS A 7 21.41 0.41 -6.17
CA CYS A 7 21.58 -1.04 -6.19
C CYS A 7 20.86 -1.72 -5.01
N ALA A 8 20.84 -3.05 -4.99
CA ALA A 8 20.18 -3.82 -3.93
C ALA A 8 20.80 -3.57 -2.54
N GLY A 9 22.10 -3.27 -2.47
CA GLY A 9 22.81 -3.01 -1.21
C GLY A 9 22.44 -1.68 -0.54
N ASP A 10 21.91 -0.71 -1.30
CA ASP A 10 21.56 0.62 -0.78
C ASP A 10 20.29 0.60 0.09
N GLY A 11 19.49 -0.46 0.04
CA GLY A 11 18.19 -0.53 0.72
C GLY A 11 17.17 0.41 0.09
N GLY A 12 16.35 1.08 0.91
CA GLY A 12 15.44 2.14 0.44
C GLY A 12 14.32 1.67 -0.52
N CYS A 13 14.09 0.37 -0.64
CA CYS A 13 13.01 -0.17 -1.46
C CYS A 13 11.64 0.25 -0.91
N LEU A 14 10.67 0.36 -1.81
CA LEU A 14 9.25 0.37 -1.43
C LEU A 14 8.82 -1.08 -1.26
N ARG A 15 8.53 -1.49 -0.03
CA ARG A 15 8.06 -2.84 0.30
C ARG A 15 6.56 -2.87 0.32
N LEU A 16 5.96 -3.83 -0.38
CA LEU A 16 4.52 -4.07 -0.43
C LEU A 16 4.19 -5.26 0.45
N TYR A 17 3.11 -5.15 1.22
CA TYR A 17 2.59 -6.20 2.08
C TYR A 17 1.30 -6.78 1.54
N ARG A 18 0.98 -8.01 1.95
CA ARG A 18 -0.35 -8.57 1.72
C ARG A 18 -1.38 -7.77 2.52
N PRO A 19 -2.53 -7.37 1.93
CA PRO A 19 -3.62 -6.76 2.69
C PRO A 19 -4.08 -7.71 3.79
N ALA A 20 -4.34 -7.17 4.98
CA ALA A 20 -4.93 -7.95 6.06
C ALA A 20 -6.25 -8.56 5.58
N THR A 21 -6.39 -9.88 5.72
CA THR A 21 -7.68 -10.52 5.43
C THR A 21 -8.64 -10.08 6.54
N PRO A 22 -9.85 -9.56 6.23
CA PRO A 22 -10.82 -9.27 7.27
C PRO A 22 -11.04 -10.54 8.07
N ALA A 23 -10.90 -10.45 9.39
CA ALA A 23 -10.93 -11.60 10.29
C ALA A 23 -12.12 -12.50 9.94
N LYS A 24 -11.85 -13.78 9.64
CA LYS A 24 -12.92 -14.78 9.52
C LYS A 24 -13.74 -14.69 10.80
N THR A 25 -15.04 -14.42 10.65
CA THR A 25 -15.97 -14.50 11.76
C THR A 25 -15.81 -15.86 12.42
N ALA A 26 -15.81 -15.88 13.75
CA ALA A 26 -15.31 -16.94 14.62
C ALA A 26 -16.10 -18.28 14.60
N ASN A 27 -16.57 -18.75 13.44
CA ASN A 27 -17.44 -19.92 13.34
C ASN A 27 -16.98 -21.04 12.41
N ASP A 28 -15.81 -20.95 11.78
CA ASP A 28 -15.19 -22.11 11.13
C ASP A 28 -14.08 -22.64 12.04
N ASN A 29 -14.41 -23.66 12.83
CA ASN A 29 -13.47 -24.48 13.60
C ASN A 29 -12.55 -25.27 12.65
N VAL A 30 -11.65 -24.57 11.98
CA VAL A 30 -10.49 -25.17 11.34
C VAL A 30 -9.31 -24.66 12.13
N GLU A 31 -8.71 -25.56 12.93
CA GLU A 31 -7.49 -25.31 13.67
C GLU A 31 -6.44 -24.84 12.65
N ALA A 32 -6.17 -23.53 12.64
CA ALA A 32 -5.07 -22.99 11.87
C ALA A 32 -3.81 -23.44 12.59
N GLU A 33 -3.18 -24.49 12.05
CA GLU A 33 -1.84 -24.92 12.43
C GLU A 33 -0.94 -23.69 12.47
N ALA A 34 -0.40 -23.40 13.65
CA ALA A 34 0.52 -22.30 13.86
C ALA A 34 1.85 -22.70 13.23
N ASP A 35 2.02 -22.42 11.94
CA ASP A 35 3.32 -22.43 11.30
C ASP A 35 4.13 -21.27 11.91
N ASP A 36 5.04 -21.67 12.80
CA ASP A 36 5.96 -20.86 13.60
C ASP A 36 7.16 -20.40 12.75
N GLU A 37 6.90 -19.86 11.56
CA GLU A 37 7.87 -19.05 10.82
C GLU A 37 7.35 -17.62 10.79
N ALA A 38 8.18 -16.67 11.19
CA ALA A 38 7.87 -15.25 11.15
C ALA A 38 7.54 -14.87 9.69
N ASP A 39 6.25 -14.91 9.38
CA ASP A 39 5.68 -14.67 8.06
C ASP A 39 6.06 -13.24 7.68
N ASP A 40 7.13 -13.09 6.90
CA ASP A 40 7.47 -11.82 6.26
C ASP A 40 6.37 -11.62 5.22
N ASP A 41 5.25 -11.03 5.66
CA ASP A 41 4.06 -10.65 4.88
C ASP A 41 4.40 -9.75 3.66
N ALA A 42 5.69 -9.45 3.47
CA ALA A 42 6.27 -8.77 2.33
C ALA A 42 6.05 -9.58 1.04
N MET A 43 5.29 -8.99 0.13
CA MET A 43 5.03 -9.54 -1.20
C MET A 43 6.10 -9.16 -2.21
N ALA A 44 6.62 -7.93 -2.14
CA ALA A 44 7.56 -7.41 -3.13
C ALA A 44 8.35 -6.20 -2.62
N ASP A 45 9.60 -6.11 -3.05
CA ASP A 45 10.45 -4.94 -2.88
C ASP A 45 10.69 -4.24 -4.23
N VAL A 46 10.32 -2.96 -4.31
CA VAL A 46 10.52 -2.12 -5.49
C VAL A 46 11.68 -1.16 -5.24
N ALA A 47 12.81 -1.43 -5.88
CA ALA A 47 13.98 -0.54 -5.84
C ALA A 47 13.66 0.85 -6.43
N PRO A 48 14.17 1.97 -5.85
CA PRO A 48 13.92 3.33 -6.29
C PRO A 48 14.81 3.77 -7.47
N ILE A 49 14.86 2.97 -8.54
CA ILE A 49 15.72 3.21 -9.72
C ILE A 49 15.24 4.43 -10.51
N GLU A 50 16.17 5.27 -10.99
CA GLU A 50 15.85 6.40 -11.88
C GLU A 50 14.91 6.00 -13.04
N GLY A 51 13.94 6.86 -13.34
CA GLY A 51 12.96 6.64 -14.41
C GLY A 51 11.82 5.68 -14.05
N ARG A 52 11.91 4.96 -12.93
CA ARG A 52 10.82 4.09 -12.46
C ARG A 52 9.69 4.89 -11.82
N LEU A 53 8.45 4.65 -12.28
CA LEU A 53 7.21 5.12 -11.66
C LEU A 53 6.52 3.95 -10.95
N ALA A 54 6.19 4.13 -9.68
CA ALA A 54 5.32 3.21 -8.93
C ALA A 54 3.94 3.86 -8.79
N LEU A 55 2.89 3.14 -9.18
CA LEU A 55 1.51 3.58 -9.09
C LEU A 55 0.67 2.49 -8.43
N PHE A 56 -0.08 2.86 -7.41
CA PHE A 56 -0.95 1.96 -6.66
C PHE A 56 -2.11 2.76 -6.07
N PHE A 57 -3.16 2.06 -5.62
CA PHE A 57 -4.26 2.70 -4.93
C PHE A 57 -3.82 3.15 -3.54
N ALA A 58 -4.04 4.43 -3.22
CA ALA A 58 -3.68 5.01 -1.93
C ALA A 58 -4.72 4.66 -0.85
N ASP A 59 -4.98 3.38 -0.65
CA ASP A 59 -5.85 2.86 0.41
C ASP A 59 -5.32 1.53 0.97
N GLU A 60 -6.11 0.92 1.87
CA GLU A 60 -5.76 -0.28 2.63
C GLU A 60 -5.48 -1.53 1.76
N ARG A 61 -5.77 -1.49 0.45
CA ARG A 61 -5.45 -2.58 -0.48
C ARG A 61 -3.97 -2.63 -0.84
N CYS A 62 -3.21 -1.59 -0.54
CA CYS A 62 -1.79 -1.52 -0.86
C CYS A 62 -0.99 -1.09 0.39
N PRO A 63 -0.98 -1.89 1.47
CA PRO A 63 -0.11 -1.61 2.61
C PRO A 63 1.34 -1.67 2.16
N HIS A 64 2.11 -0.64 2.50
CA HIS A 64 3.48 -0.50 2.04
C HIS A 64 4.32 0.32 3.01
N GLU A 65 5.62 0.12 2.96
CA GLU A 65 6.58 0.98 3.64
C GLU A 65 7.77 1.32 2.73
N VAL A 66 8.55 2.29 3.15
CA VAL A 66 9.87 2.54 2.57
C VAL A 66 10.91 1.95 3.53
N CYS A 67 11.61 0.92 3.10
CA CYS A 67 12.66 0.29 3.91
C CYS A 67 13.81 1.27 4.17
N PRO A 68 14.60 1.04 5.24
CA PRO A 68 15.75 1.89 5.55
C PRO A 68 16.75 1.97 4.39
N VAL A 69 17.32 3.16 4.15
CA VAL A 69 18.52 3.32 3.35
C VAL A 69 19.70 2.83 4.18
N ARG A 70 20.51 1.93 3.63
CA ARG A 70 21.62 1.26 4.32
C ARG A 70 23.00 1.77 3.92
N SER A 71 23.08 2.49 2.79
CA SER A 71 24.30 3.16 2.34
C SER A 71 24.30 4.64 2.70
N ASP A 72 25.36 5.34 2.31
CA ASP A 72 25.51 6.79 2.38
C ASP A 72 24.86 7.50 1.17
N ALA A 73 24.25 6.76 0.25
CA ALA A 73 23.57 7.31 -0.92
C ALA A 73 22.28 8.07 -0.55
N GLN A 74 21.95 9.09 -1.34
CA GLN A 74 20.72 9.87 -1.16
C GLN A 74 19.58 9.31 -2.03
N ARG A 75 18.46 8.94 -1.39
CA ARG A 75 17.26 8.44 -2.08
C ARG A 75 16.35 9.58 -2.51
N PHE A 76 16.20 9.79 -3.81
CA PHE A 76 15.35 10.85 -4.35
C PHE A 76 14.05 10.31 -4.97
N ALA A 77 12.93 10.89 -4.55
CA ALA A 77 11.60 10.55 -5.04
C ALA A 77 10.71 11.80 -5.11
N ILE A 78 9.78 11.79 -6.06
CA ILE A 78 8.63 12.70 -6.09
C ILE A 78 7.41 11.82 -5.81
N THR A 79 6.57 12.21 -4.86
CA THR A 79 5.34 11.51 -4.49
C THR A 79 4.14 12.44 -4.69
N LEU A 80 3.03 11.88 -5.18
CA LEU A 80 1.82 12.63 -5.46
C LEU A 80 0.61 11.70 -5.36
N TRP A 81 -0.55 12.30 -5.07
CA TRP A 81 -1.83 11.61 -4.98
C TRP A 81 -2.80 12.18 -6.00
N TYR A 82 -3.41 11.31 -6.79
CA TYR A 82 -4.53 11.68 -7.64
C TYR A 82 -5.83 11.50 -6.85
N ILE A 83 -6.45 12.61 -6.49
CA ILE A 83 -7.76 12.61 -5.86
C ILE A 83 -8.79 12.69 -6.98
N ALA A 84 -9.72 11.73 -7.01
CA ALA A 84 -10.81 11.76 -7.98
C ALA A 84 -11.65 13.03 -7.77
N ALA A 85 -12.03 13.69 -8.87
CA ALA A 85 -12.99 14.78 -8.81
C ALA A 85 -14.31 14.27 -8.20
N PRO A 86 -15.07 15.10 -7.45
CA PRO A 86 -16.32 14.67 -6.81
C PRO A 86 -17.30 13.95 -7.76
N ALA A 87 -17.36 14.38 -9.03
CA ALA A 87 -18.19 13.76 -10.05
C ALA A 87 -17.71 12.37 -10.50
N ALA A 88 -16.41 12.07 -10.41
CA ALA A 88 -15.84 10.76 -10.76
C ALA A 88 -16.05 9.73 -9.65
N LEU A 89 -16.26 10.17 -8.40
CA LEU A 89 -16.58 9.28 -7.28
C LEU A 89 -18.03 8.77 -7.33
N ALA A 90 -18.95 9.52 -7.94
CA ALA A 90 -20.37 9.16 -8.04
C ALA A 90 -20.66 7.96 -8.99
N GLY A 91 -19.68 7.52 -9.77
CA GLY A 91 -19.80 6.36 -10.67
C GLY A 91 -18.72 5.29 -10.50
N CYS A 92 -17.73 5.53 -9.64
CA CYS A 92 -16.73 4.52 -9.26
C CYS A 92 -17.33 3.65 -8.14
N GLU A 93 -18.16 2.69 -8.51
CA GLU A 93 -18.59 1.64 -7.60
C GLU A 93 -17.35 0.92 -7.07
N ARG A 94 -17.13 0.95 -5.75
CA ARG A 94 -16.08 0.15 -5.12
C ARG A 94 -16.48 -1.32 -5.26
N VAL A 95 -15.99 -1.97 -6.30
CA VAL A 95 -16.09 -3.43 -6.43
C VAL A 95 -15.13 -4.01 -5.39
N SER A 96 -15.69 -4.47 -4.27
CA SER A 96 -14.94 -5.33 -3.36
C SER A 96 -14.50 -6.58 -4.12
N PRO A 97 -13.29 -7.10 -3.88
CA PRO A 97 -12.78 -8.29 -4.57
C PRO A 97 -13.70 -9.52 -4.39
N ASP A 98 -14.56 -9.53 -3.37
CA ASP A 98 -15.53 -10.59 -3.08
C ASP A 98 -16.89 -10.41 -3.80
N GLY A 99 -17.00 -9.47 -4.75
CA GLY A 99 -18.21 -9.24 -5.54
C GLY A 99 -19.40 -8.66 -4.76
N THR A 100 -19.21 -8.29 -3.49
CA THR A 100 -20.27 -7.69 -2.67
C THR A 100 -20.26 -6.17 -2.85
N THR A 101 -21.36 -5.61 -3.37
CA THR A 101 -21.57 -4.16 -3.47
C THR A 101 -21.79 -3.60 -2.07
N ARG A 102 -20.80 -2.92 -1.50
CA ARG A 102 -20.95 -2.27 -0.19
C ARG A 102 -21.73 -0.97 -0.42
N THR A 103 -23.01 -0.97 -0.06
CA THR A 103 -23.90 0.18 -0.22
C THR A 103 -23.38 1.37 0.58
N GLU A 104 -23.53 2.54 -0.04
CA GLU A 104 -23.07 3.85 0.35
C GLU A 104 -23.47 4.25 1.79
N ASP A 105 -22.62 3.98 2.78
CA ASP A 105 -22.65 4.70 4.06
C ASP A 105 -21.24 4.84 4.69
N ASP A 106 -20.23 4.98 3.82
CA ASP A 106 -18.82 5.15 4.22
C ASP A 106 -18.24 6.45 3.62
N THR A 107 -19.01 7.52 3.74
CA THR A 107 -18.56 8.90 3.46
C THR A 107 -17.97 9.57 4.70
N ARG A 108 -17.68 8.79 5.77
CA ARG A 108 -17.03 9.32 6.96
C ARG A 108 -15.58 9.68 6.65
N ALA A 109 -15.41 10.99 6.43
CA ALA A 109 -14.28 11.77 6.89
C ALA A 109 -12.91 11.39 6.31
N TYR A 110 -12.68 11.78 5.06
CA TYR A 110 -11.40 12.41 4.72
C TYR A 110 -11.40 13.82 5.36
N GLU A 111 -11.40 13.87 6.70
CA GLU A 111 -11.18 15.11 7.41
C GLU A 111 -9.78 15.60 7.04
N ARG A 112 -9.70 16.85 6.59
CA ARG A 112 -8.47 17.49 6.18
C ARG A 112 -7.52 17.57 7.38
N GLY A 113 -6.69 16.56 7.55
CA GLY A 113 -5.50 16.66 8.40
C GLY A 113 -4.64 17.82 7.91
N PRO A 114 -3.98 18.57 8.80
CA PRO A 114 -3.17 19.71 8.40
C PRO A 114 -2.07 19.25 7.44
N ILE A 115 -2.00 19.90 6.29
CA ILE A 115 -0.86 19.79 5.38
C ILE A 115 0.30 20.45 6.12
N LEU A 116 1.25 19.65 6.62
CA LEU A 116 2.50 20.15 7.15
C LEU A 116 3.28 20.79 5.99
N THR A 117 3.38 22.11 6.02
CA THR A 117 4.27 22.95 5.19
C THR A 117 5.58 23.19 5.90
#